data_AF-A0A8I3MUX8-F1
#
_entry.id   AF-A0A8I3MUX8-F1
#
_cell.length_a   1.000
_cell.length_b   1.000
_cell.length_c   1.000
_cell.angle_alpha   90.00
_cell.angle_beta   90.00
_cell.angle_gamma   90.00
#
_symmetry.space_group_name_H-M   'P 1'
#
loop_
_entity.id
_entity.type
_entity.pdbx_description
1 polymer ?
#
loop_
_entity_poly.entity_id
_entity_poly.type
_entity_poly.pdbx_seq_one_letter_code
_entity_poly.pdbx_strand_id
1 'polypeptide(L)' 'MAERHAAFLKDAWAKEPVLVESFTIGGLAVILPIFSPFTKYATMNNQATPYNYPVPLRDDGTFNKMHRVTPTHQKKKPKL' A
#
# COMPACT_ATOMS: atom_id res chain seq x y z
N MET A 1 0.40 38.20 4.65
CA MET A 1 -0.41 37.09 4.06
C MET A 1 -0.49 35.87 4.98
N ALA A 2 0.63 35.29 5.45
CA ALA A 2 0.60 34.14 6.37
C ALA A 2 -0.13 34.42 7.70
N GLU A 3 -0.04 35.65 8.21
CA GLU A 3 -0.69 36.08 9.45
C GLU A 3 -2.23 35.99 9.41
N ARG A 4 -2.84 36.31 8.26
CA ARG A 4 -4.30 36.19 8.05
C ARG A 4 -4.76 34.73 8.08
N HIS A 5 -3.96 33.81 7.54
CA HIS A 5 -4.28 32.38 7.51
C HIS A 5 -4.19 31.79 8.92
N ALA A 6 -3.17 32.16 9.69
CA ALA A 6 -3.04 31.74 11.08
C ALA A 6 -4.17 32.28 11.97
N ALA A 7 -4.61 33.52 11.75
CA ALA A 7 -5.76 34.10 12.46
C ALA A 7 -7.08 33.38 12.12
N PHE A 8 -7.32 33.08 10.83
CA PHE A 8 -8.49 32.32 10.40
C PHE A 8 -8.50 30.90 10.95
N LEU A 9 -7.35 30.21 10.96
CA LEU A 9 -7.27 28.86 11.48
C LEU A 9 -7.58 28.81 12.98
N LYS A 10 -7.07 29.76 13.77
CA LYS A 10 -7.40 29.87 15.20
C LYS A 10 -8.89 30.14 15.45
N ASP A 11 -9.51 31.00 14.65
CA ASP A 11 -10.93 31.32 14.75
C ASP A 11 -11.82 30.13 14.33
N ALA A 12 -11.46 29.44 13.25
CA ALA A 12 -12.15 28.24 12.78
C ALA A 12 -12.03 27.07 13.78
N TRP A 13 -10.88 26.93 14.45
CA TRP A 13 -10.69 25.94 15.50
C TRP A 13 -11.55 26.22 16.74
N ALA A 14 -11.75 27.49 17.08
CA ALA A 14 -12.57 27.89 18.22
C ALA A 14 -14.08 27.73 17.96
N LYS A 15 -14.52 27.92 16.70
CA LYS A 15 -15.95 27.90 16.32
C LYS A 15 -16.42 26.53 15.86
N GLU A 16 -15.63 25.88 15.01
CA GLU A 16 -16.02 24.66 14.29
C GLU A 16 -14.86 23.63 14.32
N PRO A 17 -14.43 23.18 15.51
CA PRO A 17 -13.28 22.29 15.65
C PRO A 17 -13.45 20.97 14.88
N VAL A 18 -14.66 20.42 14.88
CA VAL A 18 -15.01 19.17 14.20
C VAL A 18 -14.78 19.28 12.69
N LEU A 19 -15.13 20.42 12.08
CA LEU A 19 -14.90 20.63 10.65
C LEU A 19 -13.40 20.75 10.36
N VAL A 20 -12.64 21.50 11.15
CA VAL A 20 -11.19 21.63 10.94
C VAL A 20 -10.47 20.28 11.09
N GLU A 21 -10.86 19.47 12.08
CA GLU A 21 -10.34 18.11 12.25
C GLU A 21 -10.70 17.21 11.06
N SER A 22 -11.94 17.27 10.56
CA SER A 22 -12.35 16.44 9.42
C SER A 22 -11.52 16.74 8.16
N PHE A 23 -11.26 18.02 7.86
CA PHE A 23 -10.46 18.42 6.72
C PHE A 23 -8.98 18.09 6.89
N THR A 24 -8.44 18.17 8.11
CA THR A 24 -7.03 17.81 8.36
C THR A 24 -6.82 16.30 8.26
N ILE A 25 -7.71 15.48 8.83
CA ILE A 25 -7.64 14.01 8.73
C ILE A 25 -7.88 13.57 7.28
N GLY A 26 -8.89 14.12 6.60
CA GLY A 26 -9.16 13.83 5.19
C GLY A 26 -8.00 14.23 4.28
N GLY A 27 -7.42 15.42 4.49
CA GLY A 27 -6.26 15.90 3.74
C GLY A 27 -5.04 15.01 3.95
N LEU A 28 -4.76 14.63 5.21
CA LEU A 28 -3.67 13.71 5.51
C LEU A 28 -3.91 12.33 4.88
N ALA A 29 -5.13 11.79 4.94
CA ALA A 29 -5.45 10.49 4.36
C ALA A 29 -5.21 10.41 2.85
N VAL A 30 -5.35 11.53 2.11
CA VAL A 30 -5.07 11.60 0.68
C VAL A 30 -3.58 11.75 0.40
N ILE A 31 -2.86 12.53 1.21
CA ILE A 31 -1.46 12.86 0.99
C ILE A 31 -0.54 11.71 1.46
N LEU A 32 -0.82 11.11 2.62
CA LEU A 32 0.03 10.10 3.24
C LEU A 32 0.37 8.90 2.32
N PRO A 33 -0.59 8.33 1.57
CA PRO A 33 -0.33 7.18 0.71
C PRO A 33 0.66 7.47 -0.42
N ILE A 34 0.70 8.72 -0.90
CA ILE A 34 1.56 9.15 -2.02
C ILE A 34 3.00 9.30 -1.55
N PHE A 35 3.21 9.83 -0.35
CA PHE A 35 4.55 10.04 0.22
C PHE A 35 5.10 8.82 0.96
N SER A 36 4.24 7.89 1.39
CA SER A 36 4.66 6.73 2.16
C SER A 36 5.28 5.65 1.26
N PRO A 37 6.55 5.26 1.48
CA PRO A 37 7.15 4.12 0.76
C PRO A 37 6.50 2.79 1.14
N PHE A 38 5.64 2.77 2.17
CA PHE A 38 5.01 1.57 2.69
C PHE A 38 3.77 1.11 1.92
N THR A 39 3.13 2.00 1.14
CA THR A 39 1.97 1.64 0.33
C THR A 39 2.28 0.54 -0.68
N LYS A 40 3.52 0.48 -1.17
CA LYS A 40 4.01 -0.60 -2.04
C LYS A 40 3.86 -1.99 -1.41
N TYR A 41 4.17 -2.15 -0.12
CA TYR A 41 4.10 -3.45 0.54
C TYR A 41 2.66 -3.93 0.73
N ALA A 42 1.71 -3.01 0.94
CA ALA A 42 0.30 -3.35 1.01
C ALA A 42 -0.18 -4.00 -0.31
N THR A 43 0.18 -3.42 -1.45
CA THR A 43 -0.13 -3.99 -2.77
C THR A 43 0.54 -5.35 -2.99
N MET A 44 1.82 -5.46 -2.61
CA MET A 44 2.55 -6.73 -2.72
C MET A 44 1.91 -7.85 -1.88
N ASN A 45 1.43 -7.55 -0.67
CA ASN A 45 0.77 -8.52 0.19
C ASN A 45 -0.58 -8.99 -0.39
N ASN A 46 -1.35 -8.07 -0.96
CA ASN A 46 -2.61 -8.40 -1.63
C ASN A 46 -2.41 -9.29 -2.86
N GLN A 47 -1.27 -9.16 -3.55
CA GLN A 47 -0.91 -10.02 -4.70
C GLN A 47 -0.31 -11.36 -4.28
N ALA A 48 0.41 -11.40 -3.17
CA ALA A 48 1.08 -12.60 -2.68
C ALA A 48 0.11 -13.62 -2.04
N THR A 49 -1.12 -13.22 -1.73
CA THR A 49 -2.14 -14.09 -1.12
C THR A 49 -2.99 -14.76 -2.20
N PRO A 50 -2.81 -16.07 -2.47
CA PRO A 50 -3.54 -16.76 -3.52
C PRO A 50 -4.96 -17.10 -3.04
N TYR A 51 -5.97 -16.44 -3.61
CA TYR A 51 -7.37 -16.81 -3.40
C TYR A 51 -7.85 -17.92 -4.34
N ASN A 52 -7.24 -18.00 -5.53
CA ASN A 52 -7.53 -19.00 -6.54
C ASN A 52 -6.43 -20.05 -6.59
N TYR A 53 -6.80 -21.27 -6.99
CA TYR A 53 -5.84 -22.36 -7.16
C TYR A 53 -4.84 -22.03 -8.27
N PRO A 54 -3.51 -22.00 -8.01
CA PRO A 54 -2.53 -21.69 -9.03
C PRO A 54 -2.40 -22.88 -9.98
N VAL A 55 -2.85 -22.70 -11.22
CA VAL A 55 -2.76 -23.72 -12.27
C VAL A 55 -1.32 -23.77 -12.81
N PRO A 56 -0.62 -24.92 -12.73
CA PRO A 56 0.73 -25.06 -13.25
C PRO A 56 0.77 -24.88 -14.78
N LEU A 57 1.74 -24.11 -15.25
CA LEU A 57 2.03 -23.99 -16.68
C LEU A 57 2.95 -25.14 -17.12
N ARG A 58 2.77 -25.62 -18.36
CA ARG A 58 3.67 -26.62 -18.96
C ARG A 58 5.00 -25.95 -19.30
N ASP A 59 6.10 -26.60 -18.95
CA ASP A 59 7.45 -26.08 -19.21
C ASP A 59 7.81 -26.30 -20.69
N ASP A 60 8.13 -25.21 -21.40
CA ASP A 60 8.48 -25.19 -22.83
C ASP A 60 9.97 -24.90 -23.07
N GLY A 61 10.79 -24.83 -22.02
CA GLY A 61 12.25 -24.68 -22.14
C GLY A 61 12.76 -23.25 -22.37
N THR A 62 11.90 -22.22 -22.39
CA THR A 62 12.31 -20.79 -22.52
C THR A 62 12.30 -20.04 -21.18
N PHE A 63 12.42 -20.78 -20.07
CA PHE A 63 12.00 -20.41 -18.73
C PHE A 63 12.91 -19.39 -18.02
N ASN A 64 12.95 -18.14 -18.49
CA ASN A 64 13.69 -17.05 -17.83
C ASN A 64 12.77 -16.13 -16.98
N LYS A 65 11.46 -16.10 -17.26
CA LYS A 65 10.47 -15.33 -16.48
C LYS A 65 9.61 -16.16 -15.54
N MET A 66 9.38 -17.42 -15.88
CA MET A 66 8.36 -18.24 -15.25
C MET A 66 8.88 -18.94 -13.95
N HIS A 67 10.22 -19.00 -13.77
CA HIS A 67 10.89 -19.43 -12.51
C HIS A 67 10.67 -18.46 -11.35
N ARG A 68 10.23 -17.24 -11.65
CA ARG A 68 9.95 -16.23 -10.63
C ARG A 68 8.51 -16.34 -10.10
N VAL A 69 7.61 -17.04 -10.81
CA VAL A 69 6.17 -17.08 -10.52
C VAL A 69 5.71 -18.45 -10.04
N THR A 70 6.33 -19.54 -10.51
CA THR A 70 6.05 -20.89 -10.00
C THR A 70 7.37 -21.61 -9.74
N PRO A 71 7.84 -21.74 -8.49
CA PRO A 71 8.97 -22.62 -8.20
C PRO A 71 8.54 -24.07 -8.46
N THR A 72 9.30 -24.81 -9.25
CA THR A 72 9.08 -26.23 -9.55
C THR A 72 9.17 -27.14 -8.31
N HIS A 73 9.53 -26.60 -7.14
CA HIS A 73 9.47 -27.29 -5.85
C HIS A 73 9.26 -26.32 -4.69
N GLN A 74 8.08 -26.38 -4.06
CA GLN A 74 7.78 -25.60 -2.84
C GLN A 74 8.40 -26.18 -1.55
N LYS A 75 9.13 -27.31 -1.58
CA LYS A 75 9.86 -27.84 -0.42
C LYS A 75 11.11 -28.62 -0.81
N LYS A 76 12.29 -27.98 -0.86
CA LYS A 76 13.53 -28.67 -0.46
C LYS A 76 13.60 -28.61 1.07
N LYS A 77 12.99 -29.60 1.74
CA LYS A 77 13.31 -29.86 3.16
C LYS A 77 14.82 -30.18 3.23
N PRO A 78 15.58 -29.64 4.20
CA PRO A 78 16.94 -30.12 4.43
C PRO A 78 16.86 -31.63 4.72
N LYS A 79 17.51 -32.44 3.88
CA LYS A 79 17.76 -33.85 4.20
C LYS A 79 18.78 -33.85 5.35
N LEU A 80 18.40 -34.41 6.50
CA LEU A 80 19.38 -34.87 7.49
C LEU A 80 20.26 -35.95 6.86
#